data_AF-A0A926AXK2-F1
#
_entry.id   AF-A0A926AXK2-F1
#
_cell.length_a   1.000
_cell.length_b   1.000
_cell.length_c   1.000
_cell.angle_alpha   90.00
_cell.angle_beta   90.00
_cell.angle_gamma   90.00
#
_symmetry.space_group_name_H-M   'P 1'
#
loop_
_entity.id
_entity.type
_entity.pdbx_description
1 polymer ?
#
loop_
_entity_poly.entity_id
_entity_poly.type
_entity_poly.pdbx_seq_one_letter_code
_entity_poly.pdbx_strand_id
1 'polypeptide(L)' 'MALLLTSAFVSLLLLMVTVRYWLAWRQIRHVTAHADTVPAQFADRVSLESHRKAAHYTVAKTRLGIVETAVGAAVL' A
#
# COMPACT_ATOMS: atom_id res chain seq x y z
N MET A 1 -13.60 -18.09 -28.39
CA MET A 1 -13.59 -18.32 -26.92
C MET A 1 -12.29 -17.83 -26.28
N ALA A 2 -11.10 -18.26 -26.73
CA ALA A 2 -9.81 -17.88 -26.12
C ALA A 2 -9.58 -16.37 -26.00
N LEU A 3 -9.79 -15.60 -27.08
CA LEU A 3 -9.59 -14.14 -27.06
C LEU A 3 -10.48 -13.39 -26.04
N LEU A 4 -11.70 -13.89 -25.81
CA LEU A 4 -12.61 -13.31 -24.81
C LEU A 4 -12.10 -13.54 -23.39
N LEU A 5 -11.59 -14.75 -23.11
CA LEU A 5 -11.03 -15.08 -21.80
C LEU A 5 -9.71 -14.34 -21.54
N THR A 6 -8.82 -14.25 -22.53
CA THR A 6 -7.55 -13.53 -22.39
C THR A 6 -7.78 -12.04 -22.17
N SER A 7 -8.69 -11.41 -22.93
CA SER A 7 -9.00 -9.99 -22.76
C SER A 7 -9.67 -9.70 -21.40
N ALA A 8 -10.59 -10.56 -20.97
CA ALA A 8 -11.19 -10.45 -19.64
C ALA A 8 -10.15 -10.61 -18.53
N PHE A 9 -9.25 -11.59 -18.64
CA PHE A 9 -8.16 -11.82 -17.68
C PHE A 9 -7.25 -10.60 -17.56
N VAL A 10 -6.74 -10.09 -18.68
CA VAL A 10 -5.85 -8.91 -18.68
C VAL A 10 -6.57 -7.69 -18.10
N SER A 11 -7.84 -7.48 -18.45
CA SER A 11 -8.63 -6.36 -17.92
C SER A 11 -8.80 -6.43 -16.40
N LEU A 12 -9.12 -7.62 -15.88
CA LEU A 12 -9.27 -7.85 -14.44
C LEU A 12 -7.93 -7.74 -13.70
N LEU A 13 -6.84 -8.23 -14.29
CA LEU A 13 -5.49 -8.10 -13.74
C LEU A 13 -5.10 -6.62 -13.61
N LEU A 14 -5.30 -5.83 -14.67
CA LEU A 14 -5.05 -4.39 -14.65
C LEU A 14 -5.91 -3.69 -13.59
N LEU A 15 -7.21 -3.98 -13.55
CA LEU A 15 -8.12 -3.41 -12.54
C LEU A 15 -7.62 -3.72 -11.12
N MET A 16 -7.22 -4.95 -10.85
CA MET A 16 -6.67 -5.35 -9.55
C MET A 16 -5.42 -4.56 -9.18
N VAL A 17 -4.46 -4.44 -10.11
CA VAL A 17 -3.21 -3.69 -9.91
C VAL A 17 -3.51 -2.21 -9.64
N THR A 18 -4.41 -1.60 -10.42
CA THR A 18 -4.82 -0.21 -10.24
C THR A 18 -5.45 0.01 -8.86
N VAL A 19 -6.37 -0.86 -8.44
CA VAL A 19 -7.02 -0.77 -7.13
C VAL A 19 -5.99 -0.91 -6.00
N ARG A 20 -5.07 -1.87 -6.11
CA ARG A 20 -3.99 -2.04 -5.10
C ARG A 20 -3.11 -0.81 -5.01
N TYR A 21 -2.69 -0.25 -6.14
CA TYR A 21 -1.89 0.97 -6.18
C TYR A 21 -2.63 2.14 -5.53
N TRP A 22 -3.91 2.32 -5.85
CA TRP A 22 -4.74 3.39 -5.28
C TRP A 22 -4.90 3.26 -3.76
N LEU A 23 -5.17 2.05 -3.26
CA LEU A 23 -5.26 1.78 -1.82
C LEU A 23 -3.93 2.04 -1.12
N ALA A 24 -2.81 1.62 -1.71
CA ALA A 24 -1.48 1.86 -1.18
C ALA A 24 -1.15 3.36 -1.09
N TRP A 25 -1.50 4.13 -2.12
CA TRP A 25 -1.36 5.59 -2.10
C TRP A 25 -2.20 6.24 -0.99
N ARG A 26 -3.47 5.83 -0.84
CA ARG A 26 -4.36 6.32 0.22
C ARG A 26 -3.80 6.01 1.61
N GLN A 27 -3.26 4.80 1.81
CA GLN A 27 -2.65 4.39 3.07
C GLN A 27 -1.39 5.21 3.38
N ILE A 28 -0.49 5.36 2.42
CA ILE A 28 0.73 6.18 2.59
C ILE A 28 0.35 7.60 2.98
N ARG A 29 -0.57 8.23 2.25
CA ARG A 29 -1.00 9.61 2.52
C ARG A 29 -1.58 9.76 3.94
N HIS A 30 -2.41 8.80 4.37
CA HIS A 30 -2.99 8.83 5.71
C HIS A 30 -1.93 8.67 6.80
N VAL A 31 -1.01 7.72 6.63
CA VAL A 31 0.08 7.46 7.59
C VAL A 31 1.01 8.66 7.69
N THR A 32 1.40 9.25 6.57
CA THR A 32 2.28 10.43 6.58
C THR A 32 1.61 11.64 7.22
N ALA A 33 0.30 11.83 7.01
CA ALA A 33 -0.42 12.97 7.58
C ALA A 33 -0.56 12.91 9.12
N HIS A 34 -0.55 11.71 9.71
CA HIS A 34 -0.70 11.51 11.16
C HIS A 34 0.61 11.08 11.85
N ALA A 35 1.74 11.09 11.13
CA ALA A 35 3.02 10.58 11.67
C ALA A 35 3.53 11.39 12.86
N ASP A 36 3.21 12.69 12.91
CA ASP A 36 3.69 13.66 13.90
C ASP A 36 2.82 13.78 15.14
N THR A 37 1.77 12.97 15.29
CA THR A 37 0.90 13.02 16.45
C THR A 37 0.57 11.61 16.92
N VAL A 38 1.03 11.28 18.12
CA VAL A 38 0.62 10.04 18.78
C VAL A 38 -0.81 10.22 19.30
N PRO A 39 -1.75 9.33 18.99
CA PRO A 39 -3.09 9.37 19.57
C PRO A 39 -3.01 9.33 21.10
N ALA A 40 -3.81 10.16 21.80
CA ALA A 40 -3.73 10.33 23.25
C ALA A 40 -3.79 9.01 24.04
N GLN A 41 -4.57 8.03 23.56
CA GLN A 41 -4.68 6.69 24.14
C GLN A 41 -3.38 5.86 24.14
N PHE A 42 -2.38 6.26 23.34
CA PHE A 42 -1.08 5.59 23.23
C PHE A 42 0.10 6.44 23.70
N ALA A 43 -0.13 7.70 24.09
CA ALA A 43 0.93 8.63 24.47
C ALA A 43 1.77 8.12 25.65
N ASP A 44 1.14 7.39 26.58
CA ASP A 44 1.83 6.83 27.76
C ASP A 44 2.69 5.59 27.46
N ARG A 45 2.52 4.97 26.28
CA ARG A 45 3.20 3.71 25.91
C ARG A 45 4.16 3.84 24.75
N VAL A 46 3.95 4.83 23.89
CA VAL A 46 4.69 4.99 22.64
C VAL A 46 5.20 6.42 22.54
N SER A 47 6.52 6.58 22.50
CA SER A 47 7.13 7.87 22.23
C SER A 47 6.82 8.34 20.81
N LEU A 48 6.81 9.66 20.60
CA LEU A 48 6.64 10.26 19.28
C LEU A 48 7.68 9.75 18.27
N GLU A 49 8.92 9.55 18.71
CA GLU A 49 9.99 9.01 17.87
C GLU A 49 9.67 7.58 17.39
N SER A 50 9.21 6.72 18.30
CA SER A 50 8.83 5.34 17.96
C SER A 50 7.65 5.31 16.99
N HIS A 51 6.65 6.17 17.19
CA HIS A 51 5.52 6.32 16.28
C HIS A 51 5.96 6.76 14.88
N ARG A 52 6.82 7.78 14.79
CA ARG A 52 7.40 8.24 13.51
C ARG A 52 8.17 7.13 12.81
N LYS A 53 8.99 6.37 13.56
CA LYS A 53 9.72 5.22 13.02
C LYS A 53 8.77 4.17 12.44
N ALA A 54 7.68 3.86 13.14
CA ALA A 54 6.65 2.94 12.65
C ALA A 54 5.93 3.47 11.39
N ALA A 55 5.65 4.78 11.33
CA ALA A 55 5.07 5.42 10.15
C ALA A 55 6.01 5.31 8.94
N HIS A 56 7.29 5.66 9.09
CA HIS A 56 8.29 5.53 8.03
C HIS A 56 8.46 4.08 7.56
N TYR A 57 8.54 3.13 8.50
CA TYR A 57 8.61 1.71 8.18
C TYR A 57 7.38 1.26 7.38
N THR A 58 6.19 1.68 7.77
CA THR A 58 4.94 1.35 7.06
C THR A 58 4.97 1.89 5.63
N VAL A 59 5.41 3.14 5.43
CA VAL A 59 5.54 3.73 4.09
C VAL A 59 6.53 2.94 3.24
N ALA A 60 7.69 2.59 3.78
CA ALA A 60 8.70 1.80 3.07
C ALA A 60 8.17 0.41 2.69
N LYS A 61 7.53 -0.29 3.64
CA LYS A 61 6.93 -1.61 3.43
C LYS A 61 5.82 -1.57 2.37
N THR A 62 4.96 -0.55 2.41
CA THR A 62 3.89 -0.38 1.41
C THR A 62 4.48 -0.16 0.02
N ARG A 63 5.52 0.67 -0.12
CA ARG A 63 6.20 0.87 -1.42
C ARG A 63 6.78 -0.42 -1.97
N LEU A 64 7.42 -1.23 -1.12
CA LEU A 64 7.94 -2.54 -1.52
C LEU A 64 6.81 -3.46 -2.02
N GLY A 65 5.68 -3.53 -1.31
CA GLY A 65 4.53 -4.34 -1.72
C GLY A 65 3.91 -3.92 -3.05
N ILE A 66 3.98 -2.62 -3.43
CA ILE A 66 3.57 -2.17 -4.77
C ILE A 66 4.50 -2.75 -5.83
N VAL A 67 5.82 -2.72 -5.60
CA VAL A 67 6.82 -3.28 -6.53
C VAL A 67 6.61 -4.79 -6.69
N GLU A 68 6.43 -5.52 -5.59
CA GLU A 68 6.12 -6.95 -5.63
C GLU A 68 4.85 -7.25 -6.45
N THR A 69 3.79 -6.44 -6.25
CA THR A 69 2.54 -6.58 -7.01
C THR A 69 2.77 -6.33 -8.50
N ALA A 70 3.56 -5.30 -8.86
CA ALA A 70 3.84 -4.97 -10.26
C ALA A 70 4.69 -6.06 -10.95
N VAL A 71 5.72 -6.56 -10.28
CA VAL A 71 6.55 -7.66 -10.79
C VAL A 71 5.72 -8.93 -10.95
N GLY A 72 4.90 -9.27 -9.95
CA GLY A 72 4.00 -10.43 -10.04
C GLY A 72 3.02 -10.33 -11.21
N ALA A 73 2.40 -9.16 -11.42
CA ALA A 73 1.49 -8.94 -12.53
C ALA A 73 2.19 -8.98 -13.91
N ALA A 74 3.48 -8.64 -14.00
CA ALA A 74 4.23 -8.70 -15.25
C ALA A 74 4.63 -10.14 -15.64
N VAL A 75 4.69 -11.06 -14.68
CA VAL A 75 5.07 -12.47 -14.90
C VAL A 75 3.86 -13.37 -15.22
N LEU A 76 2.65 -12.99 -14.77
CA LEU A 76 1.38 -13.72 -15.00
C LEU A 76 0.86 -13.57 -16.43
#